data_AF-X1SYD4-F1
#
_entry.id   AF-X1SYD4-F1
#
_cell.length_a   1.000
_cell.length_b   1.000
_cell.length_c   1.000
_cell.angle_alpha   90.00
_cell.angle_beta   90.00
_cell.angle_gamma   90.00
#
_symmetry.space_group_name_H-M   'P 1'
#
loop_
_entity.id
_entity.type
_entity.pdbx_description
1 polymer ?
#
loop_
_entity_poly.entity_id
_entity_poly.type
_entity_poly.pdbx_seq_one_letter_code
_entity_poly.pdbx_strand_id
1 'polypeptide(L)'
;ILIYIWIRFEIRFGATAILALVHDVLVTLGVYAILQREINTATIAAILTIIGYSLNDTIVVFDRIRENTPKAGKLGYSKVVNDSVNITLTRSINTTLTTLFPVILLLILGTA
;
A
#
# COMPACT_ATOMS: atom_id res chain seq x y z
N ILE A 1 7.06 8.21 8.97
CA ILE A 1 5.79 7.65 8.44
C ILE A 1 5.12 6.68 9.43
N LEU A 2 5.76 5.57 9.84
CA LEU A 2 5.16 4.59 10.76
C LEU A 2 4.80 5.17 12.14
N ILE A 3 5.65 6.04 12.71
CA ILE A 3 5.35 6.77 13.96
C ILE A 3 4.12 7.70 13.82
N TYR A 4 3.91 8.30 12.64
CA TYR A 4 2.72 9.11 12.37
C TYR A 4 1.45 8.25 12.33
N ILE A 5 1.50 7.08 11.68
CA ILE A 5 0.39 6.11 11.69
C ILE A 5 0.10 5.64 13.12
N TRP A 6 1.14 5.35 13.89
CA TRP A 6 1.03 4.83 15.26
C TRP A 6 0.41 5.85 16.23
N ILE A 7 0.66 7.14 16.03
CA ILE A 7 0.05 8.24 16.81
C ILE A 7 -1.35 8.58 16.28
N ARG A 8 -1.61 8.40 14.97
CA ARG A 8 -2.85 8.81 14.30
C ARG A 8 -3.94 7.75 14.31
N PHE A 9 -3.62 6.45 14.36
CA PHE A 9 -4.59 5.35 14.21
C PHE A 9 -4.58 4.36 15.39
N GLU A 10 -5.72 3.73 15.67
CA GLU A 10 -5.83 2.68 16.70
C GLU A 10 -4.81 1.55 16.44
N ILE A 11 -4.26 0.95 17.50
CA ILE A 11 -3.20 -0.08 17.46
C ILE A 11 -3.50 -1.21 16.44
N ARG A 12 -4.78 -1.53 16.24
CA ARG A 12 -5.26 -2.56 15.28
C ARG A 12 -4.98 -2.21 13.82
N PHE A 13 -5.11 -0.94 13.43
CA PHE A 13 -4.78 -0.47 12.09
C PHE A 13 -3.26 -0.46 11.86
N GLY A 14 -2.48 -0.09 12.89
CA GLY A 14 -1.02 -0.12 12.80
C GLY A 14 -0.48 -1.53 12.52
N ALA A 15 -0.97 -2.53 13.26
CA ALA A 15 -0.52 -3.93 13.09
C ALA A 15 -0.87 -4.49 11.71
N THR A 16 -2.08 -4.21 11.21
CA THR A 16 -2.53 -4.67 9.88
C THR A 16 -1.72 -4.01 8.75
N ALA A 17 -1.41 -2.71 8.85
CA ALA A 17 -0.53 -2.04 7.89
C ALA A 17 0.88 -2.64 7.89
N ILE A 18 1.46 -2.94 9.06
CA ILE A 18 2.80 -3.55 9.13
C ILE A 18 2.80 -4.93 8.47
N LEU A 19 1.79 -5.75 8.73
CA LEU A 19 1.67 -7.07 8.10
C LEU A 19 1.55 -6.98 6.57
N ALA A 20 0.77 -6.03 6.05
CA ALA A 20 0.67 -5.79 4.62
C ALA A 20 2.03 -5.40 4.00
N LEU A 21 2.78 -4.52 4.66
CA LEU A 21 4.11 -4.12 4.18
C LEU A 21 5.12 -5.26 4.22
N VAL A 22 5.11 -6.08 5.27
CA VAL A 22 5.96 -7.26 5.35
C VAL A 22 5.64 -8.21 4.21
N HIS A 23 4.35 -8.42 3.92
CA HIS A 23 3.94 -9.22 2.76
C HIS A 23 4.48 -8.66 1.44
N ASP A 24 4.35 -7.35 1.18
CA ASP A 24 4.85 -6.72 -0.05
C ASP A 24 6.37 -6.87 -0.21
N VAL A 25 7.13 -6.69 0.87
CA VAL A 25 8.59 -6.86 0.86
C VAL A 25 8.97 -8.34 0.66
N LEU A 26 8.25 -9.27 1.28
CA LEU A 26 8.53 -10.69 1.10
C LEU A 26 8.27 -11.15 -0.33
N VAL A 27 7.18 -10.69 -0.95
CA VAL A 27 6.85 -11.01 -2.34
C VAL A 27 7.91 -10.44 -3.29
N THR A 28 8.31 -9.18 -3.11
CA THR A 28 9.34 -8.56 -3.96
C THR A 28 10.69 -9.27 -3.83
N LEU A 29 11.13 -9.60 -2.61
CA LEU A 29 12.36 -10.36 -2.38
C LEU A 29 12.26 -11.79 -2.94
N GLY A 30 11.10 -12.45 -2.81
CA GLY A 30 10.86 -13.78 -3.37
C GLY A 30 10.99 -13.80 -4.90
N VAL A 31 10.45 -12.79 -5.59
CA VAL A 31 10.59 -12.64 -7.04
C VAL A 31 12.06 -12.41 -7.43
N TYR A 32 12.80 -11.59 -6.69
CA TYR A 32 14.24 -11.38 -6.91
C TYR A 32 15.05 -12.66 -6.73
N ALA A 33 14.70 -13.47 -5.71
CA ALA A 33 15.35 -14.75 -5.45
C ALA A 33 15.10 -15.77 -6.59
N ILE A 34 13.87 -15.84 -7.12
CA ILE A 34 13.53 -16.72 -8.25
C ILE A 34 14.26 -16.28 -9.53
N LEU A 35 14.33 -14.98 -9.78
CA LEU A 35 15.02 -14.42 -10.96
C LEU A 35 16.54 -14.37 -10.80
N GLN A 36 17.09 -14.82 -9.67
CA GLN A 36 18.51 -14.78 -9.33
C GLN A 36 19.13 -13.39 -9.53
N ARG A 37 18.39 -12.34 -9.18
CA ARG A 37 18.85 -10.94 -9.30
C ARG A 37 19.56 -10.51 -8.03
N GLU A 38 20.70 -9.85 -8.19
CA GLU A 38 21.46 -9.29 -7.07
C GLU A 38 20.72 -8.11 -6.43
N ILE A 39 20.74 -8.08 -5.09
CA ILE A 39 20.23 -6.94 -4.33
C ILE A 39 21.35 -5.90 -4.23
N ASN A 40 21.19 -4.81 -4.97
CA ASN A 40 22.09 -3.66 -4.93
C ASN A 40 21.39 -2.44 -4.29
N THR A 41 22.13 -1.33 -4.15
CA THR A 41 21.60 -0.09 -3.58
C THR A 41 20.37 0.44 -4.33
N ALA A 42 20.33 0.28 -5.66
CA ALA A 42 19.19 0.67 -6.48
C ALA A 42 17.94 -0.16 -6.16
N THR A 43 18.11 -1.46 -5.89
CA THR A 43 17.03 -2.36 -5.48
C THR A 43 16.47 -1.95 -4.12
N ILE A 44 17.34 -1.60 -3.16
CA ILE A 44 16.91 -1.11 -1.84
C ILE A 44 16.11 0.19 -1.98
N ALA A 45 16.56 1.12 -2.83
CA ALA A 45 15.84 2.35 -3.12
C ALA A 45 14.44 2.06 -3.72
N ALA A 46 14.36 1.13 -4.68
CA ALA A 46 13.09 0.72 -5.27
C ALA A 46 12.12 0.10 -4.25
N ILE A 47 12.61 -0.76 -3.36
CA ILE A 47 11.80 -1.34 -2.27
C ILE A 47 11.26 -0.24 -1.36
N LEU A 48 12.09 0.74 -0.97
CA LEU A 48 11.65 1.87 -0.16
C LEU A 48 10.55 2.69 -0.84
N THR A 49 10.66 2.88 -2.15
CA THR A 49 9.63 3.55 -2.96
C THR A 49 8.32 2.76 -2.98
N ILE A 50 8.38 1.43 -3.17
CA ILE A 50 7.18 0.56 -3.14
C ILE A 50 6.48 0.65 -1.78
N ILE A 51 7.25 0.57 -0.68
CA ILE A 51 6.72 0.73 0.67
C ILE A 51 6.00 2.08 0.83
N GLY A 52 6.57 3.16 0.29
CA GLY A 52 5.95 4.48 0.32
C GLY A 52 4.59 4.53 -0.38
N TYR A 53 4.48 3.95 -1.59
CA TYR A 53 3.23 3.91 -2.34
C TYR A 53 2.16 3.02 -1.69
N SER A 54 2.53 1.80 -1.28
CA SER A 54 1.62 0.84 -0.64
C SER A 54 1.08 1.37 0.69
N LEU A 55 1.95 1.99 1.49
CA LEU A 55 1.54 2.59 2.76
C LEU A 55 0.64 3.81 2.56
N ASN A 56 0.93 4.66 1.57
CA ASN A 56 0.09 5.82 1.26
C ASN A 56 -1.34 5.39 0.93
N ASP A 57 -1.51 4.33 0.14
CA ASP A 57 -2.83 3.81 -0.18
C ASP A 57 -3.56 3.28 1.07
N THR A 58 -2.85 2.50 1.89
CA THR A 58 -3.37 1.97 3.16
C THR A 58 -3.85 3.09 4.11
N ILE A 59 -3.11 4.19 4.22
CA ILE A 59 -3.52 5.35 5.05
C ILE A 59 -4.84 5.94 4.56
N VAL A 60 -5.02 6.12 3.24
CA VAL A 60 -6.23 6.74 2.68
C VAL A 60 -7.45 5.87 2.96
N VAL A 61 -7.34 4.55 2.82
CA VAL A 61 -8.41 3.60 3.16
C VAL A 61 -8.71 3.67 4.66
N PHE A 62 -7.70 3.65 5.53
CA PHE A 62 -7.89 3.68 6.98
C PHE A 62 -8.51 4.99 7.46
N ASP A 63 -8.10 6.12 6.89
CA ASP A 63 -8.69 7.42 7.20
C ASP A 63 -10.17 7.44 6.80
N ARG A 64 -10.53 6.86 5.63
CA ARG A 64 -11.91 6.75 5.19
C ARG A 64 -12.76 5.84 6.09
N ILE A 65 -12.23 4.69 6.50
CA ILE A 65 -12.88 3.80 7.47
C ILE A 65 -13.14 4.57 8.78
N ARG A 66 -12.15 5.31 9.27
CA ARG A 66 -12.27 6.09 10.50
C ARG A 66 -13.29 7.21 10.38
N GLU A 67 -13.32 7.93 9.26
CA GLU A 67 -14.30 8.99 8.98
C GLU A 67 -15.74 8.45 8.92
N ASN A 68 -15.92 7.23 8.40
CA ASN A 68 -17.24 6.61 8.26
C ASN A 68 -17.67 5.80 9.51
N THR A 69 -16.74 5.45 10.41
CA THR A 69 -17.04 4.72 11.67
C THR A 69 -18.08 5.43 12.56
N PRO A 70 -18.06 6.76 12.77
CA PRO A 70 -19.12 7.44 13.52
C PRO A 70 -20.51 7.36 12.85
N LYS A 71 -20.55 7.25 11.52
CA LYS A 71 -21.78 7.06 10.73
C LYS A 71 -22.25 5.60 10.75
N ALA A 72 -21.47 4.69 11.34
CA ALA A 72 -21.75 3.26 11.36
C ALA A 72 -23.06 2.93 12.07
N GLY A 73 -23.44 3.63 13.15
CA GLY A 73 -24.69 3.40 13.88
C GLY A 73 -25.06 1.90 13.98
N LYS A 74 -26.22 1.52 13.41
CA LYS A 74 -26.71 0.12 13.30
C LYS A 74 -26.21 -0.65 12.07
N LEU A 75 -25.49 0.00 11.14
CA LEU A 75 -25.10 -0.55 9.83
C LEU A 75 -23.95 -1.59 9.92
N GLY A 76 -23.33 -1.77 11.09
CA GLY A 76 -22.29 -2.77 11.31
C GLY A 76 -20.92 -2.35 10.75
N TYR A 77 -19.86 -2.66 11.49
CA TYR A 77 -18.49 -2.25 11.15
C TYR A 77 -18.03 -2.78 9.77
N SER A 78 -18.44 -4.01 9.42
CA SER A 78 -18.08 -4.63 8.13
C SER A 78 -18.62 -3.85 6.92
N LYS A 79 -19.85 -3.32 7.01
CA LYS A 79 -20.42 -2.52 5.93
C LYS A 79 -19.66 -1.21 5.75
N VAL A 80 -19.28 -0.57 6.85
CA VAL A 80 -18.47 0.66 6.82
C VAL A 80 -17.11 0.42 6.17
N VAL A 81 -16.45 -0.71 6.47
CA VAL A 81 -15.19 -1.06 5.82
C VAL A 81 -15.40 -1.24 4.31
N ASN A 82 -16.39 -2.03 3.90
CA ASN A 82 -16.70 -2.27 2.50
C ASN A 82 -16.99 -0.97 1.72
N ASP A 83 -17.84 -0.11 2.28
CA ASP A 83 -18.21 1.16 1.66
C ASP A 83 -17.00 2.10 1.57
N SER A 84 -16.14 2.11 2.59
CA SER A 84 -14.93 2.94 2.60
C SER A 84 -13.92 2.49 1.53
N VAL A 85 -13.72 1.18 1.38
CA VAL A 85 -12.87 0.59 0.33
C VAL A 85 -13.41 0.91 -1.05
N ASN A 86 -14.73 0.78 -1.27
CA ASN A 86 -15.35 1.11 -2.57
C ASN A 86 -15.18 2.58 -2.96
N ILE A 87 -15.25 3.51 -2.01
CA ILE A 87 -15.08 4.94 -2.28
C ILE A 87 -13.62 5.26 -2.64
N THR A 88 -12.65 4.58 -2.02
CA THR A 88 -11.22 4.83 -2.27
C THR A 88 -10.68 4.05 -3.46
N LEU A 89 -11.33 2.95 -3.86
CA LEU A 89 -10.88 2.04 -4.92
C LEU A 89 -10.53 2.75 -6.23
N THR A 90 -11.39 3.65 -6.71
CA THR A 90 -11.13 4.39 -7.96
C THR A 90 -9.85 5.23 -7.85
N ARG A 91 -9.60 5.85 -6.69
CA ARG A 91 -8.36 6.62 -6.46
C ARG A 91 -7.16 5.69 -6.45
N SER A 92 -7.21 4.61 -5.66
CA SER A 92 -6.13 3.63 -5.52
C SER A 92 -5.73 3.03 -6.86
N ILE A 93 -6.71 2.62 -7.66
CA ILE A 93 -6.49 2.10 -9.02
C ILE A 93 -5.82 3.16 -9.90
N ASN A 94 -6.32 4.40 -9.90
CA ASN A 94 -5.74 5.46 -10.72
C ASN A 94 -4.30 5.77 -10.32
N THR A 95 -3.98 5.82 -9.02
CA THR A 95 -2.61 6.04 -8.56
C THR A 95 -1.68 4.88 -8.91
N THR A 96 -2.16 3.64 -8.81
CA THR A 96 -1.37 2.47 -9.18
C THR A 96 -1.15 2.41 -10.70
N LEU A 97 -2.17 2.69 -11.52
CA LEU A 97 -2.03 2.69 -12.98
C LEU A 97 -1.08 3.80 -13.46
N THR A 98 -1.19 5.00 -12.90
CA THR A 98 -0.32 6.13 -13.29
C THR A 98 1.13 5.93 -12.87
N THR A 99 1.40 5.16 -11.81
CA THR A 99 2.77 4.78 -11.41
C THR A 99 3.30 3.57 -12.18
N LEU A 100 2.44 2.59 -12.49
CA LEU A 100 2.81 1.39 -13.24
C LEU A 100 3.16 1.70 -14.70
N PHE A 101 2.46 2.65 -15.33
CA PHE A 101 2.66 3.01 -16.73
C PHE A 101 4.12 3.38 -17.07
N PRO A 102 4.77 4.36 -16.38
CA PRO A 102 6.17 4.67 -16.63
C PRO A 102 7.10 3.52 -16.23
N VAL A 103 6.77 2.73 -15.20
CA VAL A 103 7.58 1.57 -14.79
C VAL A 103 7.60 0.50 -15.88
N ILE A 104 6.47 0.22 -16.54
CA ILE A 104 6.40 -0.72 -17.67
C ILE A 104 7.19 -0.18 -18.86
N LEU A 105 7.05 1.12 -19.17
CA LEU A 105 7.81 1.74 -20.25
C LEU A 105 9.32 1.65 -19.97
N LEU A 106 9.76 1.91 -18.75
CA LEU A 106 11.15 1.73 -18.34
C LEU A 106 11.59 0.26 -18.38
N LEU A 107 10.71 -0.69 -18.08
CA LEU A 107 11.04 -2.12 -18.18
C LEU A 107 11.27 -2.58 -19.63
N ILE A 108 10.49 -2.06 -20.59
CA ILE A 108 10.56 -2.45 -22.00
C ILE A 108 11.59 -1.64 -22.78
N LEU A 109 11.58 -0.31 -22.59
CA LEU A 109 12.39 0.65 -23.34
C LEU A 109 13.67 1.06 -22.62
N GLY A 110 13.76 0.81 -21.31
CA GLY A 110 14.96 1.11 -20.53
C GLY A 110 16.10 0.23 -21.01
N THR A 111 17.02 0.84 -21.74
CA THR A 111 18.32 0.25 -22.04
C THR A 111 19.16 0.25 -20.77
N ALA A 112 19.68 -0.93 -20.40
CA ALA A 112 20.63 -1.11 -19.30
C ALA A 112 21.91 -0.28 -19.50
#